data_AF-A0A7K6N0H9-F1
#
_entry.id   AF-A0A7K6N0H9-F1
#
_cell.length_a   1.000
_cell.length_b   1.000
_cell.length_c   1.000
_cell.angle_alpha   90.00
_cell.angle_beta   90.00
_cell.angle_gamma   90.00
#
_symmetry.space_group_name_H-M   'P 1'
#
loop_
_entity.id
_entity.type
_entity.pdbx_description
1 polymer ?
#
loop_
_entity_poly.entity_id
_entity_poly.type
_entity_poly.pdbx_seq_one_letter_code
_entity_poly.pdbx_strand_id
1 'polypeptide(L)'
;MTTGVNQYECDCTRTGYYGENCMTPEFFTWLKLALKPSPNTVHYILTHFKGAWNIVNNIPFLRDAIMRYVLTSRSHLIDSPPTYNSDYNYKNWEAYSNLSYYTRSLPPVGLDCPTPMGVKGKKELPDSKLIVEKFLLRKKFIPDPQGTNVMFTFFAQHFTHQFFKTDHKRGPGFTKALGHGVDLNHIYGETLERQLKLRLLKDGKLKYQMIDGEMYPPTVKDTQAEMIYPPHVPEHLQFSVGQEVFGLVPGLMMYATIWLREHNRVCDVLKQEHPEWDDEQLFQTTRLILIGET
;
A
#
# COMPACT_ATOMS: atom_id res chain seq x y z
N MET A 1 15.44 -17.01 26.43
CA MET A 1 15.74 -17.16 27.87
C MET A 1 14.43 -16.92 28.61
N THR A 2 14.04 -17.75 29.58
CA THR A 2 12.84 -17.50 30.38
C THR A 2 13.27 -17.01 31.76
N THR A 3 12.87 -15.79 32.11
CA THR A 3 13.13 -15.14 33.41
C THR A 3 12.16 -15.58 34.51
N GLY A 4 11.12 -16.34 34.19
CA GLY A 4 10.11 -16.82 35.15
C GLY A 4 8.78 -16.08 35.05
N VAL A 5 7.83 -16.39 35.95
CA VAL A 5 6.40 -16.03 35.82
C VAL A 5 6.10 -14.53 36.00
N ASN A 6 6.94 -13.78 36.71
CA ASN A 6 6.74 -12.36 37.02
C ASN A 6 7.96 -11.48 36.70
N GLN A 7 8.78 -11.90 35.74
CA GLN A 7 9.99 -11.19 35.34
C GLN A 7 10.01 -11.04 33.83
N TYR A 8 10.58 -9.95 33.33
CA TYR A 8 10.82 -9.71 31.91
C TYR A 8 12.30 -9.46 31.67
N GLU A 9 12.72 -9.61 30.42
CA GLU A 9 14.05 -9.23 29.95
C GLU A 9 13.88 -8.53 28.61
N CYS A 10 14.64 -7.45 28.39
CA CYS A 10 14.69 -6.76 27.12
C CYS A 10 15.91 -7.21 26.31
N ASP A 11 15.67 -7.72 25.11
CA ASP A 11 16.74 -7.96 24.14
C ASP A 11 17.13 -6.63 23.46
N CYS A 12 18.23 -6.03 23.90
CA CYS A 12 18.75 -4.77 23.36
C CYS A 12 19.65 -4.95 22.13
N THR A 13 19.73 -6.15 21.55
CA THR A 13 20.63 -6.46 20.43
C THR A 13 20.48 -5.46 19.27
N ARG A 14 21.60 -4.79 18.93
CA ARG A 14 21.70 -3.80 17.84
C ARG A 14 20.71 -2.62 17.92
N THR A 15 20.13 -2.37 19.09
CA THR A 15 19.36 -1.13 19.32
C THR A 15 20.27 0.10 19.42
N GLY A 16 21.56 -0.10 19.74
CA GLY A 16 22.50 0.97 20.09
C GLY A 16 22.33 1.44 21.55
N TYR A 17 21.58 0.69 22.36
CA TYR A 17 21.32 0.91 23.77
C TYR A 17 21.56 -0.36 24.58
N TYR A 18 21.71 -0.22 25.90
CA TYR A 18 21.84 -1.30 26.86
C TYR A 18 21.13 -0.99 28.19
N GLY A 19 21.21 -1.92 29.15
CA GLY A 19 20.54 -1.86 30.46
C GLY A 19 19.21 -2.60 30.46
N GLU A 20 18.57 -2.68 31.65
CA GLU A 20 17.35 -3.48 31.87
C GLU A 20 16.23 -3.18 30.86
N ASN A 21 16.09 -1.91 30.47
CA ASN A 21 15.03 -1.42 29.60
C ASN A 21 15.54 -0.86 28.25
N CYS A 22 16.79 -1.16 27.88
CA CYS A 22 17.43 -0.60 26.67
C CYS A 22 17.39 0.94 26.59
N MET A 23 17.62 1.63 27.72
CA MET A 23 17.52 3.09 27.81
C MET A 23 18.86 3.80 27.84
N THR A 24 19.96 3.09 28.14
CA THR A 24 21.28 3.71 28.24
C THR A 24 21.97 3.67 26.87
N PRO A 25 22.25 4.82 26.23
CA PRO A 25 22.81 4.84 24.87
C PRO A 25 24.29 4.48 24.86
N GLU A 26 24.73 3.77 23.83
CA GLU A 26 26.15 3.73 23.46
C GLU A 26 26.64 5.12 23.03
N PHE A 27 27.94 5.36 23.10
CA PHE A 27 28.53 6.66 22.77
C PHE A 27 28.13 7.18 21.37
N PHE A 28 28.21 6.33 20.34
CA PHE A 28 27.83 6.73 18.98
C PHE A 28 26.32 6.96 18.81
N THR A 29 25.49 6.21 19.54
CA THR A 29 24.04 6.42 19.56
C THR A 29 23.70 7.77 20.17
N TRP A 30 24.32 8.09 21.31
CA TRP A 30 24.18 9.40 21.96
C TRP A 30 24.61 10.53 21.03
N LEU A 31 25.78 10.42 20.38
CA LEU A 31 26.28 11.44 19.46
C LEU A 31 25.33 11.65 18.26
N LYS A 32 24.86 10.56 17.65
CA LYS A 32 23.88 10.61 16.55
C LYS A 32 22.59 11.32 16.98
N LEU A 33 22.08 11.04 18.17
CA LEU A 33 20.84 11.66 18.67
C LEU A 33 21.03 13.13 19.00
N ALA A 34 22.16 13.49 19.59
CA ALA A 34 22.49 14.89 19.90
C ALA A 34 22.57 15.76 18.64
N LEU A 35 23.05 15.20 17.52
CA LEU A 35 23.17 15.90 16.23
C LEU A 35 21.93 15.78 15.33
N LYS A 36 21.01 14.86 15.62
CA LYS A 36 19.85 14.59 14.76
C LYS A 36 18.85 15.76 14.86
N PRO A 37 18.58 16.50 13.78
CA PRO A 37 17.59 17.56 13.81
C PRO A 37 16.18 16.99 14.02
N SER A 38 15.30 17.81 14.62
CA SER A 38 13.90 17.43 14.79
C SER A 38 13.20 17.23 13.43
N PRO A 39 12.16 16.38 13.34
CA PRO A 39 11.37 16.24 12.11
C PRO A 39 10.82 17.57 11.59
N ASN A 40 10.42 18.48 12.48
CA ASN A 40 9.93 19.82 12.13
C ASN A 40 11.04 20.69 11.52
N THR A 41 12.26 20.62 12.06
CA THR A 41 13.42 21.32 11.49
C THR A 41 13.73 20.81 10.10
N VAL A 42 13.73 19.49 9.89
CA VAL A 42 13.94 18.88 8.57
C VAL A 42 12.84 19.31 7.59
N HIS A 43 11.58 19.25 7.99
CA HIS A 43 10.45 19.70 7.19
C HIS A 43 10.56 21.18 6.80
N TYR A 44 10.94 22.04 7.75
CA TYR A 44 11.16 23.46 7.51
C TYR A 44 12.23 23.69 6.44
N ILE A 45 13.38 23.01 6.56
CA ILE A 45 14.47 23.11 5.57
C ILE A 45 13.99 22.67 4.18
N LEU A 46 13.23 21.58 4.10
CA LEU A 46 12.70 21.04 2.84
C LEU A 46 11.67 21.96 2.16
N THR A 47 10.98 22.83 2.91
CA THR A 47 9.85 23.63 2.38
C THR A 47 10.14 25.13 2.21
N HIS A 48 11.21 25.69 2.78
CA HIS A 48 11.44 27.14 2.79
C HIS A 48 12.50 27.64 1.80
N PHE A 49 13.59 26.90 1.57
CA PHE A 49 14.77 27.39 0.84
C PHE A 49 14.73 27.09 -0.67
N LYS A 50 13.67 27.49 -1.38
CA LYS A 50 13.44 27.14 -2.80
C LYS A 50 14.64 27.43 -3.71
N GLY A 51 15.28 28.59 -3.55
CA GLY A 51 16.45 28.96 -4.37
C GLY A 51 17.64 28.01 -4.20
N ALA A 52 17.93 27.61 -2.95
CA ALA A 52 18.97 26.62 -2.66
C ALA A 52 18.60 25.24 -3.22
N TRP A 53 17.33 24.82 -3.04
CA TRP A 53 16.84 23.55 -3.59
C TRP A 53 16.89 23.51 -5.12
N ASN A 54 16.62 24.62 -5.81
CA ASN A 54 16.79 24.67 -7.27
C ASN A 54 18.24 24.39 -7.69
N ILE A 55 19.23 24.91 -6.96
CA ILE A 55 20.65 24.61 -7.24
C ILE A 55 20.93 23.13 -6.98
N VAL A 56 20.53 22.61 -5.81
CA VAL A 56 20.72 21.21 -5.43
C VAL A 56 20.08 20.25 -6.44
N ASN A 57 18.86 20.54 -6.88
CA ASN A 57 18.10 19.70 -7.81
C ASN A 57 18.71 19.66 -9.22
N ASN A 58 19.44 20.71 -9.62
CA ASN A 58 20.15 20.78 -10.89
C ASN A 58 21.53 20.11 -10.87
N ILE A 59 22.01 19.67 -9.70
CA ILE A 59 23.28 18.95 -9.54
C ILE A 59 22.93 17.48 -9.22
N PRO A 60 22.97 16.56 -10.21
CA PRO A 60 22.52 15.17 -10.03
C PRO A 60 23.18 14.47 -8.85
N PHE A 61 24.49 14.64 -8.68
CA PHE A 61 25.22 14.07 -7.55
C PHE A 61 24.63 14.45 -6.17
N LEU A 62 24.27 15.72 -5.97
CA LEU A 62 23.72 16.19 -4.69
C LEU A 62 22.28 15.72 -4.51
N ARG A 63 21.45 15.88 -5.54
CA ARG A 63 20.06 15.40 -5.55
C ARG A 63 20.00 13.91 -5.23
N ASP A 64 20.80 13.10 -5.90
CA ASP A 64 20.79 11.65 -5.78
C ASP A 64 21.39 11.20 -4.45
N ALA A 65 22.37 11.92 -3.89
CA ALA A 65 22.90 11.66 -2.55
C ALA A 65 21.83 11.93 -1.46
N ILE A 66 21.10 13.04 -1.57
CA ILE A 66 20.00 13.37 -0.66
C ILE A 66 18.88 12.34 -0.80
N MET A 67 18.50 11.98 -2.04
CA MET A 67 17.45 10.98 -2.27
C MET A 67 17.85 9.62 -1.73
N ARG A 68 19.11 9.19 -1.93
CA ARG A 68 19.65 7.96 -1.33
C ARG A 68 19.51 7.98 0.19
N TYR A 69 19.90 9.08 0.83
CA TYR A 69 19.75 9.24 2.28
C TYR A 69 18.28 9.15 2.73
N VAL A 70 17.35 9.79 2.00
CA VAL A 70 15.91 9.70 2.28
C VAL A 70 15.44 8.25 2.18
N LEU A 71 15.79 7.53 1.10
CA LEU A 71 15.41 6.13 0.92
C LEU A 71 15.94 5.25 2.05
N THR A 72 17.24 5.31 2.36
CA THR A 72 17.85 4.46 3.39
C THR A 72 17.35 4.81 4.79
N SER A 73 17.24 6.11 5.13
CA SER A 73 16.82 6.53 6.47
C SER A 73 15.38 6.16 6.78
N ARG A 74 14.51 6.07 5.77
CA ARG A 74 13.12 5.65 5.92
C ARG A 74 12.97 4.14 5.89
N SER A 75 13.67 3.43 5.01
CA SER A 75 13.57 1.97 4.91
C SER A 75 14.11 1.26 6.15
N HIS A 76 15.14 1.79 6.82
CA HIS A 76 15.67 1.23 8.07
C HIS A 76 14.69 1.25 9.25
N LEU A 77 13.55 1.94 9.13
CA LEU A 77 12.49 1.93 10.16
C LEU A 77 11.49 0.78 9.99
N ILE A 78 11.57 0.04 8.88
CA ILE A 78 10.67 -1.06 8.58
C ILE A 78 11.43 -2.38 8.76
N ASP A 79 10.85 -3.28 9.57
CA ASP A 79 11.39 -4.62 9.74
C ASP A 79 11.32 -5.41 8.43
N SER A 80 12.46 -5.95 8.01
CA SER A 80 12.57 -6.86 6.88
C SER A 80 13.63 -7.91 7.21
N PRO A 81 13.27 -9.21 7.33
CA PRO A 81 11.95 -9.83 7.13
C PRO A 81 10.84 -9.37 8.11
N PRO A 82 9.54 -9.58 7.79
CA PRO A 82 8.42 -9.19 8.67
C PRO A 82 8.47 -9.94 10.01
N THR A 83 7.94 -9.31 11.06
CA THR A 83 8.12 -9.76 12.45
C THR A 83 6.83 -10.27 13.11
N TYR A 84 5.86 -9.39 13.33
CA TYR A 84 4.63 -9.68 14.08
C TYR A 84 3.40 -9.68 13.15
N ASN A 85 2.29 -10.24 13.62
CA ASN A 85 0.97 -10.07 13.01
C ASN A 85 -0.12 -9.90 14.09
N SER A 86 -1.41 -10.04 13.73
CA SER A 86 -2.52 -9.89 14.69
C SER A 86 -2.52 -10.94 15.79
N ASP A 87 -2.00 -12.13 15.51
CA ASP A 87 -2.16 -13.32 16.35
C ASP A 87 -0.87 -13.63 17.12
N TYR A 88 0.28 -13.25 16.56
CA TYR A 88 1.58 -13.51 17.13
C TYR A 88 2.30 -12.21 17.54
N ASN A 89 2.54 -12.07 18.84
CA ASN A 89 3.35 -11.00 19.45
C ASN A 89 4.85 -11.36 19.58
N TYR A 90 5.28 -12.49 19.01
CA TYR A 90 6.67 -12.93 18.95
C TYR A 90 6.99 -13.47 17.55
N LYS A 91 8.29 -13.43 17.20
CA LYS A 91 8.78 -13.95 15.92
C LYS A 91 8.59 -15.46 15.87
N ASN A 92 7.96 -15.96 14.81
CA ASN A 92 7.81 -17.39 14.56
C ASN A 92 7.65 -17.63 13.05
N TRP A 93 7.74 -18.90 12.66
CA TRP A 93 7.71 -19.27 11.25
C TRP A 93 6.37 -18.97 10.59
N GLU A 94 5.25 -19.17 11.29
CA GLU A 94 3.92 -18.92 10.75
C GLU A 94 3.71 -17.43 10.44
N ALA A 95 4.12 -16.54 11.34
CA ALA A 95 4.08 -15.08 11.12
C ALA A 95 4.94 -14.63 9.93
N TYR A 96 6.02 -15.35 9.62
CA TYR A 96 6.87 -15.09 8.47
C TYR A 96 6.31 -15.66 7.17
N SER A 97 5.86 -16.93 7.17
CA SER A 97 5.50 -17.66 5.95
C SER A 97 4.06 -17.45 5.50
N ASN A 98 3.13 -17.14 6.40
CA ASN A 98 1.72 -16.98 6.06
C ASN A 98 1.43 -15.58 5.52
N LEU A 99 1.49 -15.45 4.19
CA LEU A 99 1.22 -14.20 3.47
C LEU A 99 -0.24 -13.73 3.54
N SER A 100 -1.17 -14.51 4.10
CA SER A 100 -2.54 -14.03 4.30
C SER A 100 -2.65 -13.01 5.44
N TYR A 101 -1.62 -12.84 6.28
CA TYR A 101 -1.62 -11.83 7.34
C TYR A 101 -1.05 -10.50 6.87
N TYR A 102 -1.61 -9.40 7.38
CA TYR A 102 -0.87 -8.15 7.47
C TYR A 102 0.21 -8.28 8.57
N THR A 103 1.42 -7.80 8.28
CA THR A 103 2.46 -7.65 9.30
C THR A 103 2.20 -6.41 10.17
N ARG A 104 2.80 -6.36 11.35
CA ARG A 104 2.71 -5.23 12.28
C ARG A 104 4.08 -4.74 12.71
N SER A 105 4.27 -3.42 12.72
CA SER A 105 5.50 -2.80 13.22
C SER A 105 5.68 -2.88 14.74
N LEU A 106 4.58 -3.12 15.48
CA LEU A 106 4.59 -3.34 16.92
C LEU A 106 3.68 -4.53 17.26
N PRO A 107 4.04 -5.34 18.28
CA PRO A 107 3.22 -6.47 18.70
C PRO A 107 1.84 -6.03 19.21
N PRO A 108 0.82 -6.92 19.15
CA PRO A 108 -0.45 -6.68 19.83
C PRO A 108 -0.25 -6.52 21.35
N VAL A 109 -1.14 -5.75 21.97
CA VAL A 109 -1.27 -5.69 23.44
C VAL A 109 -1.61 -7.10 23.93
N GLY A 110 -0.96 -7.55 25.01
CA GLY A 110 -1.23 -8.86 25.61
C GLY A 110 -2.68 -9.00 26.08
N LEU A 111 -3.26 -10.17 25.89
CA LEU A 111 -4.67 -10.44 26.25
C LEU A 111 -4.93 -10.40 27.76
N ASP A 112 -3.87 -10.56 28.56
CA ASP A 112 -3.84 -10.55 30.01
C ASP A 112 -3.59 -9.15 30.61
N CYS A 113 -3.44 -8.12 29.76
CA CYS A 113 -3.22 -6.76 30.22
C CYS A 113 -4.43 -6.20 31.00
N PRO A 114 -4.22 -5.42 32.08
CA PRO A 114 -5.31 -4.91 32.92
C PRO A 114 -6.16 -3.83 32.24
N THR A 115 -5.68 -3.25 31.14
CA THR A 115 -6.42 -2.27 30.33
C THR A 115 -6.21 -2.56 28.83
N PRO A 116 -7.11 -2.08 27.95
CA PRO A 116 -6.98 -2.28 26.50
C PRO A 116 -5.70 -1.72 25.87
N MET A 117 -4.98 -0.82 26.57
CA MET A 117 -3.74 -0.19 26.11
C MET A 117 -2.53 -0.60 26.96
N GLY A 118 -2.57 -1.78 27.58
CA GLY A 118 -1.55 -2.28 28.49
C GLY A 118 -1.91 -1.99 29.95
N VAL A 119 -1.17 -1.09 30.60
CA VAL A 119 -1.35 -0.78 32.04
C VAL A 119 -1.94 0.61 32.32
N LYS A 120 -2.11 1.44 31.29
CA LYS A 120 -2.57 2.83 31.43
C LYS A 120 -3.95 3.02 30.82
N GLY A 121 -4.70 3.94 31.40
CA GLY A 121 -6.02 4.33 30.91
C GLY A 121 -7.15 3.66 31.69
N LYS A 122 -8.37 3.80 31.17
CA LYS A 122 -9.56 3.19 31.75
C LYS A 122 -9.67 1.72 31.31
N LYS A 123 -10.47 0.94 32.04
CA LYS A 123 -10.76 -0.46 31.70
C LYS A 123 -11.46 -0.62 30.36
N GLU A 124 -12.21 0.39 29.95
CA GLU A 124 -12.92 0.42 28.67
C GLU A 124 -12.44 1.62 27.86
N LEU A 125 -12.25 1.41 26.56
CA LEU A 125 -12.01 2.50 25.62
C LEU A 125 -13.27 3.35 25.48
N PRO A 126 -13.13 4.65 25.13
CA PRO A 126 -14.28 5.46 24.77
C PRO A 126 -15.07 4.81 23.61
N ASP A 127 -16.39 4.96 23.64
CA ASP A 127 -17.26 4.52 22.55
C ASP A 127 -16.80 5.13 21.21
N SER A 128 -16.61 4.27 20.22
CA SER A 128 -16.08 4.67 18.91
C SER A 128 -17.02 5.63 18.19
N LYS A 129 -18.34 5.47 18.36
CA LYS A 129 -19.34 6.39 17.81
C LYS A 129 -19.22 7.78 18.44
N LEU A 130 -19.07 7.86 19.76
CA LEU A 130 -18.83 9.12 20.45
C LEU A 130 -17.58 9.86 19.95
N ILE A 131 -16.48 9.13 19.69
CA ILE A 131 -15.24 9.70 19.15
C ILE A 131 -15.49 10.27 17.74
N VAL A 132 -16.16 9.51 16.87
CA VAL A 132 -16.50 9.96 15.52
C VAL A 132 -17.36 11.23 15.57
N GLU A 133 -18.44 11.21 16.35
CA GLU A 133 -19.40 12.32 16.44
C GLU A 133 -18.78 13.60 17.01
N LYS A 134 -17.90 13.48 18.02
CA LYS A 134 -17.29 14.64 18.67
C LYS A 134 -16.10 15.21 17.91
N PHE A 135 -15.27 14.37 17.28
CA PHE A 135 -13.96 14.80 16.80
C PHE A 135 -13.73 14.62 15.29
N LEU A 136 -14.43 13.70 14.62
CA LEU A 136 -14.12 13.34 13.22
C LEU A 136 -15.20 13.78 12.22
N LEU A 137 -16.45 13.92 12.65
CA LEU A 137 -17.53 14.39 11.76
C LEU A 137 -17.23 15.82 11.27
N ARG A 138 -17.17 15.95 9.94
CA ARG A 138 -16.98 17.22 9.26
C ARG A 138 -18.20 18.13 9.48
N LYS A 139 -17.99 19.29 10.13
CA LYS A 139 -19.01 20.34 10.29
C LYS A 139 -19.03 21.34 9.13
N LYS A 140 -17.82 21.73 8.68
CA LYS A 140 -17.59 22.59 7.52
C LYS A 140 -16.49 21.95 6.69
N PHE A 141 -16.60 22.05 5.36
CA PHE A 141 -15.50 21.63 4.50
C PHE A 141 -14.26 22.49 4.74
N ILE A 142 -13.14 21.82 5.02
CA ILE A 142 -11.83 22.44 5.16
C ILE A 142 -11.03 21.95 3.95
N PRO A 143 -10.79 22.78 2.92
CA PRO A 143 -9.95 22.38 1.80
C PRO A 143 -8.52 22.14 2.27
N ASP A 144 -7.82 21.25 1.59
CA ASP A 144 -6.39 21.03 1.84
C ASP A 144 -5.59 22.28 1.42
N PRO A 145 -4.81 22.90 2.34
CA PRO A 145 -4.02 24.08 2.02
C PRO A 145 -2.91 23.82 0.99
N GLN A 146 -2.55 22.56 0.73
CA GLN A 146 -1.57 22.21 -0.33
C GLN A 146 -2.20 22.18 -1.73
N GLY A 147 -3.51 22.37 -1.85
CA GLY A 147 -4.21 22.40 -3.15
C GLY A 147 -4.48 21.01 -3.75
N THR A 148 -4.49 19.95 -2.93
CA THR A 148 -4.82 18.59 -3.38
C THR A 148 -6.20 18.54 -4.03
N ASN A 149 -6.28 17.95 -5.22
CA ASN A 149 -7.51 17.84 -6.00
C ASN A 149 -8.10 16.42 -5.98
N VAL A 150 -9.27 16.26 -6.60
CA VAL A 150 -10.01 14.99 -6.62
C VAL A 150 -9.29 13.90 -7.44
N MET A 151 -8.51 14.29 -8.46
CA MET A 151 -7.67 13.36 -9.24
C MET A 151 -6.69 12.64 -8.32
N PHE A 152 -5.97 13.39 -7.47
CA PHE A 152 -5.08 12.80 -6.46
C PHE A 152 -5.82 11.87 -5.49
N THR A 153 -7.02 12.25 -5.04
CA THR A 153 -7.77 11.40 -4.10
C THR A 153 -8.19 10.07 -4.70
N PHE A 154 -8.60 10.06 -5.98
CA PHE A 154 -8.94 8.82 -6.68
C PHE A 154 -7.70 8.03 -7.10
N PHE A 155 -6.58 8.69 -7.39
CA PHE A 155 -5.29 8.01 -7.57
C PHE A 155 -4.93 7.25 -6.30
N ALA A 156 -4.94 7.93 -5.16
CA ALA A 156 -4.60 7.34 -3.87
C ALA A 156 -5.54 6.16 -3.55
N GLN A 157 -6.85 6.32 -3.79
CA GLN A 157 -7.80 5.22 -3.58
C GLN A 157 -7.52 4.03 -4.52
N HIS A 158 -7.40 4.28 -5.83
CA HIS A 158 -7.13 3.24 -6.83
C HIS A 158 -5.81 2.49 -6.55
N PHE A 159 -4.72 3.23 -6.36
CA PHE A 159 -3.39 2.70 -6.10
C PHE A 159 -3.33 1.87 -4.82
N THR A 160 -3.89 2.37 -3.72
CA THR A 160 -3.78 1.67 -2.43
C THR A 160 -4.64 0.41 -2.34
N HIS A 161 -5.73 0.33 -3.10
CA HIS A 161 -6.62 -0.84 -3.10
C HIS A 161 -6.05 -2.05 -3.85
N GLN A 162 -4.82 -1.97 -4.36
CA GLN A 162 -4.09 -3.14 -4.81
C GLN A 162 -3.48 -3.92 -3.64
N PHE A 163 -3.00 -3.25 -2.60
CA PHE A 163 -2.37 -3.92 -1.44
C PHE A 163 -3.20 -3.84 -0.15
N PHE A 164 -4.23 -2.99 -0.07
CA PHE A 164 -5.23 -3.00 1.00
C PHE A 164 -6.51 -3.70 0.55
N LYS A 165 -6.57 -5.02 0.75
CA LYS A 165 -7.71 -5.88 0.39
C LYS A 165 -8.05 -6.82 1.55
N THR A 166 -8.56 -6.26 2.64
CA THR A 166 -8.85 -7.01 3.86
C THR A 166 -9.77 -8.20 3.59
N ASP A 167 -9.37 -9.39 4.05
CA ASP A 167 -10.22 -10.57 3.99
C ASP A 167 -11.21 -10.57 5.15
N HIS A 168 -12.34 -9.90 4.95
CA HIS A 168 -13.41 -9.80 5.94
C HIS A 168 -13.99 -11.16 6.37
N LYS A 169 -13.79 -12.24 5.60
CA LYS A 169 -14.24 -13.59 6.01
C LYS A 169 -13.34 -14.16 7.10
N ARG A 170 -12.04 -13.85 7.08
CA ARG A 170 -11.07 -14.31 8.09
C ARG A 170 -10.93 -13.33 9.25
N GLY A 171 -11.04 -12.03 8.97
CA GLY A 171 -10.99 -10.97 9.97
C GLY A 171 -10.06 -9.81 9.58
N PRO A 172 -9.97 -8.78 10.45
CA PRO A 172 -9.29 -7.52 10.12
C PRO A 172 -7.77 -7.64 9.96
N GLY A 173 -7.16 -8.71 10.49
CA GLY A 173 -5.71 -8.97 10.38
C GLY A 173 -5.27 -9.61 9.07
N PHE A 174 -6.22 -9.97 8.19
CA PHE A 174 -5.95 -10.75 6.99
C PHE A 174 -6.13 -9.95 5.70
N THR A 175 -5.38 -10.32 4.66
CA THR A 175 -5.43 -9.73 3.33
C THR A 175 -5.65 -10.79 2.25
N LYS A 176 -6.40 -10.41 1.21
CA LYS A 176 -6.47 -11.15 -0.06
C LYS A 176 -5.32 -10.78 -1.00
N ALA A 177 -4.64 -9.65 -0.79
CA ALA A 177 -3.56 -9.14 -1.63
C ALA A 177 -2.22 -9.81 -1.29
N LEU A 178 -1.98 -11.01 -1.82
CA LEU A 178 -0.83 -11.84 -1.41
C LEU A 178 0.49 -11.34 -2.01
N GLY A 179 0.46 -10.44 -2.98
CA GLY A 179 1.65 -9.76 -3.51
C GLY A 179 2.27 -8.72 -2.57
N HIS A 180 1.55 -8.26 -1.54
CA HIS A 180 2.03 -7.31 -0.51
C HIS A 180 2.69 -6.03 -1.05
N GLY A 181 2.27 -5.53 -2.20
CA GLY A 181 2.89 -4.35 -2.80
C GLY A 181 2.31 -3.94 -4.14
N VAL A 182 3.16 -3.31 -4.95
CA VAL A 182 2.81 -2.80 -6.28
C VAL A 182 2.98 -3.91 -7.32
N ASP A 183 1.99 -4.79 -7.41
CA ASP A 183 1.94 -5.90 -8.37
C ASP A 183 0.87 -5.69 -9.46
N LEU A 184 0.13 -4.59 -9.38
CA LEU A 184 -0.99 -4.23 -10.25
C LEU A 184 -2.15 -5.25 -10.26
N ASN A 185 -2.36 -6.03 -9.19
CA ASN A 185 -3.49 -6.98 -9.10
C ASN A 185 -4.87 -6.29 -9.19
N HIS A 186 -4.95 -5.01 -8.85
CA HIS A 186 -6.15 -4.20 -9.05
C HIS A 186 -6.52 -3.97 -10.53
N ILE A 187 -5.59 -4.17 -11.46
CA ILE A 187 -5.80 -4.19 -12.92
C ILE A 187 -5.90 -5.63 -13.42
N TYR A 188 -4.94 -6.48 -13.05
CA TYR A 188 -4.77 -7.82 -13.62
C TYR A 188 -5.49 -8.95 -12.88
N GLY A 189 -6.02 -8.70 -11.69
CA GLY A 189 -6.60 -9.69 -10.80
C GLY A 189 -5.60 -10.33 -9.83
N GLU A 190 -6.10 -10.79 -8.69
CA GLU A 190 -5.31 -11.44 -7.64
C GLU A 190 -4.88 -12.86 -8.02
N THR A 191 -5.75 -13.58 -8.73
CA THR A 191 -5.53 -14.97 -9.10
C THR A 191 -5.30 -15.10 -10.59
N LEU A 192 -4.54 -16.12 -10.98
CA LEU A 192 -4.32 -16.45 -12.39
C LEU A 192 -5.65 -16.69 -13.13
N GLU A 193 -6.63 -17.31 -12.48
CA GLU A 193 -7.97 -17.53 -13.05
C GLU A 193 -8.64 -16.20 -13.43
N ARG A 194 -8.63 -15.21 -12.52
CA ARG A 194 -9.17 -13.88 -12.79
C ARG A 194 -8.39 -13.18 -13.90
N GLN A 195 -7.06 -13.28 -13.87
CA GLN A 195 -6.21 -12.69 -14.90
C GLN A 195 -6.52 -13.24 -16.29
N LEU A 196 -6.67 -14.56 -16.42
CA LEU A 196 -7.02 -15.21 -17.69
C LEU A 196 -8.41 -14.80 -18.18
N LYS A 197 -9.39 -14.63 -17.28
CA LYS A 197 -10.74 -14.13 -17.61
C LYS A 197 -10.71 -12.71 -18.20
N LEU A 198 -9.82 -11.86 -17.69
CA LEU A 198 -9.66 -10.45 -18.09
C LEU A 198 -8.80 -10.26 -19.34
N ARG A 199 -7.91 -11.21 -19.66
CA ARG A 199 -7.06 -11.17 -20.86
C ARG A 199 -7.83 -11.45 -22.14
N LEU A 200 -7.42 -10.77 -23.21
CA LEU A 200 -7.89 -11.05 -24.57
C LEU A 200 -7.28 -12.35 -25.13
N LEU A 201 -6.10 -12.72 -24.61
CA LEU A 201 -5.27 -13.84 -25.11
C LEU A 201 -4.90 -13.66 -26.60
N LYS A 202 -4.72 -12.40 -26.98
CA LYS A 202 -4.24 -11.98 -28.29
C LYS A 202 -3.41 -10.71 -28.13
N ASP A 203 -2.22 -10.70 -28.72
CA ASP A 203 -1.29 -9.57 -28.77
C ASP A 203 -0.94 -8.99 -27.38
N GLY A 204 -0.99 -9.82 -26.34
CA GLY A 204 -0.73 -9.47 -24.95
C GLY A 204 -1.83 -8.67 -24.28
N LYS A 205 -2.95 -8.40 -24.96
CA LYS A 205 -3.94 -7.39 -24.53
C LYS A 205 -4.89 -7.88 -23.44
N LEU A 206 -5.47 -6.92 -22.74
CA LEU A 206 -6.66 -7.10 -21.91
C LEU A 206 -7.92 -6.94 -22.77
N LYS A 207 -8.99 -7.65 -22.41
CA LYS A 207 -10.32 -7.47 -23.00
C LYS A 207 -10.81 -6.05 -22.75
N TYR A 208 -11.63 -5.55 -23.67
CA TYR A 208 -12.23 -4.22 -23.61
C TYR A 208 -13.54 -4.21 -24.41
N GLN A 209 -14.30 -3.13 -24.28
CA GLN A 209 -15.44 -2.82 -25.14
C GLN A 209 -15.32 -1.39 -25.68
N MET A 210 -16.02 -1.11 -26.78
CA MET A 210 -16.10 0.22 -27.36
C MET A 210 -17.48 0.81 -27.10
N ILE A 211 -17.53 1.96 -26.43
CA ILE A 211 -18.77 2.71 -26.17
C ILE A 211 -18.56 4.11 -26.71
N ASP A 212 -19.40 4.54 -27.65
CA ASP A 212 -19.31 5.87 -28.28
C ASP A 212 -17.92 6.20 -28.87
N GLY A 213 -17.23 5.19 -29.41
CA GLY A 213 -15.89 5.34 -29.99
C GLY A 213 -14.74 5.29 -28.98
N GLU A 214 -15.03 5.13 -27.70
CA GLU A 214 -14.05 5.12 -26.62
C GLU A 214 -13.86 3.73 -26.00
N MET A 215 -12.63 3.40 -25.61
CA MET A 215 -12.29 2.11 -25.00
C MET A 215 -12.65 2.10 -23.51
N TYR A 216 -13.45 1.13 -23.09
CA TYR A 216 -13.83 0.89 -21.69
C TYR A 216 -13.54 -0.57 -21.27
N PRO A 217 -13.47 -0.85 -19.95
CA PRO A 217 -13.37 -2.22 -19.46
C PRO A 217 -14.54 -3.09 -19.95
N PRO A 218 -14.32 -4.39 -20.17
CA PRO A 218 -15.35 -5.31 -20.64
C PRO A 218 -16.43 -5.48 -19.57
N THR A 219 -17.55 -6.12 -19.91
CA THR A 219 -18.60 -6.38 -18.91
C THR A 219 -18.29 -7.63 -18.06
N VAL A 220 -18.96 -7.74 -16.91
CA VAL A 220 -18.97 -8.98 -16.09
C VAL A 220 -19.51 -10.15 -16.91
N LYS A 221 -20.50 -9.93 -17.77
CA LYS A 221 -21.06 -10.96 -18.66
C LYS A 221 -20.03 -11.55 -19.61
N ASP A 222 -19.16 -10.71 -20.17
CA ASP A 222 -18.15 -11.13 -21.15
C ASP A 222 -16.94 -11.83 -20.52
N THR A 223 -16.63 -11.50 -19.26
CA THR A 223 -15.45 -12.00 -18.56
C THR A 223 -15.75 -13.11 -17.56
N GLN A 224 -16.96 -13.15 -17.02
CA GLN A 224 -17.37 -14.01 -15.90
C GLN A 224 -16.49 -13.82 -14.65
N ALA A 225 -15.80 -12.69 -14.54
CA ALA A 225 -15.02 -12.32 -13.37
C ALA A 225 -15.95 -11.62 -12.36
N GLU A 226 -15.94 -12.10 -11.12
CA GLU A 226 -16.82 -11.58 -10.06
C GLU A 226 -16.53 -10.09 -9.79
N MET A 227 -17.57 -9.28 -9.67
CA MET A 227 -17.51 -7.87 -9.31
C MET A 227 -18.62 -7.57 -8.30
N ILE A 228 -18.40 -6.61 -7.41
CA ILE A 228 -19.39 -6.16 -6.44
C ILE A 228 -20.16 -4.99 -7.04
N TYR A 229 -21.36 -5.28 -7.52
CA TYR A 229 -22.35 -4.28 -7.93
C TYR A 229 -23.67 -4.49 -7.17
N PRO A 230 -24.43 -3.42 -6.88
CA PRO A 230 -25.82 -3.54 -6.46
C PRO A 230 -26.65 -4.30 -7.51
N PRO A 231 -27.63 -5.15 -7.11
CA PRO A 231 -28.39 -5.98 -8.05
C PRO A 231 -29.18 -5.22 -9.12
N HIS A 232 -29.44 -3.93 -8.92
CA HIS A 232 -30.20 -3.07 -9.83
C HIS A 232 -29.33 -2.42 -10.93
N VAL A 233 -28.00 -2.57 -10.88
CA VAL A 233 -27.11 -2.01 -11.91
C VAL A 233 -27.27 -2.81 -13.20
N PRO A 234 -27.62 -2.18 -14.33
CA PRO A 234 -27.77 -2.88 -15.61
C PRO A 234 -26.50 -3.61 -16.06
N GLU A 235 -26.64 -4.77 -16.69
CA GLU A 235 -25.50 -5.61 -17.14
C GLU A 235 -24.47 -4.84 -17.96
N HIS A 236 -24.91 -3.94 -18.84
CA HIS A 236 -24.03 -3.16 -19.72
C HIS A 236 -23.17 -2.11 -18.97
N LEU A 237 -23.50 -1.79 -17.72
CA LEU A 237 -22.73 -0.88 -16.87
C LEU A 237 -21.91 -1.63 -15.80
N GLN A 238 -22.03 -2.96 -15.74
CA GLN A 238 -21.23 -3.78 -14.84
C GLN A 238 -19.87 -4.04 -15.47
N PHE A 239 -18.99 -3.03 -15.42
CA PHE A 239 -17.62 -3.16 -15.89
C PHE A 239 -16.80 -4.12 -15.03
N SER A 240 -15.95 -4.89 -15.67
CA SER A 240 -15.12 -5.94 -15.09
C SER A 240 -13.64 -5.57 -15.17
N VAL A 241 -12.98 -5.51 -14.02
CA VAL A 241 -11.58 -5.08 -13.84
C VAL A 241 -10.89 -5.96 -12.80
N GLY A 242 -9.58 -5.81 -12.58
CA GLY A 242 -8.83 -6.62 -11.60
C GLY A 242 -9.38 -6.56 -10.17
N GLN A 243 -9.79 -5.38 -9.70
CA GLN A 243 -10.36 -5.18 -8.37
C GLN A 243 -11.90 -5.28 -8.36
N GLU A 244 -12.44 -6.27 -7.65
CA GLU A 244 -13.88 -6.53 -7.46
C GLU A 244 -14.72 -5.34 -6.95
N VAL A 245 -14.15 -4.35 -6.23
CA VAL A 245 -14.88 -3.21 -5.65
C VAL A 245 -14.83 -1.92 -6.47
N PHE A 246 -14.13 -1.88 -7.60
CA PHE A 246 -13.94 -0.63 -8.36
C PHE A 246 -15.21 -0.13 -9.06
N GLY A 247 -16.26 -0.96 -9.13
CA GLY A 247 -17.61 -0.54 -9.50
C GLY A 247 -18.28 0.40 -8.49
N LEU A 248 -17.71 0.58 -7.30
CA LEU A 248 -18.30 1.38 -6.22
C LEU A 248 -18.40 2.88 -6.55
N VAL A 249 -17.39 3.45 -7.21
CA VAL A 249 -17.36 4.88 -7.56
C VAL A 249 -16.73 5.10 -8.94
N PRO A 250 -17.23 6.07 -9.74
CA PRO A 250 -16.69 6.35 -11.07
C PRO A 250 -15.21 6.72 -11.09
N GLY A 251 -14.68 7.35 -10.04
CA GLY A 251 -13.27 7.74 -9.96
C GLY A 251 -12.31 6.55 -9.97
N LEU A 252 -12.68 5.42 -9.37
CA LEU A 252 -11.90 4.18 -9.44
C LEU A 252 -11.94 3.58 -10.84
N MET A 253 -13.13 3.54 -11.45
CA MET A 253 -13.32 3.03 -12.79
C MET A 253 -12.64 3.89 -13.87
N MET A 254 -12.56 5.20 -13.66
CA MET A 254 -11.79 6.12 -14.49
C MET A 254 -10.31 5.70 -14.54
N TYR A 255 -9.67 5.50 -13.39
CA TYR A 255 -8.28 5.04 -13.36
C TYR A 255 -8.12 3.63 -13.93
N ALA A 256 -9.04 2.71 -13.64
CA ALA A 256 -8.99 1.37 -14.22
C ALA A 256 -9.08 1.41 -15.77
N THR A 257 -9.88 2.32 -16.31
CA THR A 257 -9.99 2.55 -17.76
C THR A 257 -8.70 3.15 -18.34
N ILE A 258 -8.08 4.11 -17.65
CA ILE A 258 -6.79 4.70 -18.07
C ILE A 258 -5.71 3.62 -18.13
N TRP A 259 -5.56 2.82 -17.09
CA TRP A 259 -4.55 1.76 -17.03
C TRP A 259 -4.81 0.61 -18.01
N LEU A 260 -6.08 0.29 -18.28
CA LEU A 260 -6.45 -0.66 -19.34
C LEU A 260 -5.98 -0.17 -20.72
N ARG A 261 -6.26 1.10 -21.03
CA ARG A 261 -5.84 1.73 -22.30
C ARG A 261 -4.33 1.75 -22.41
N GLU A 262 -3.64 2.12 -21.32
CA GLU A 262 -2.18 2.17 -21.29
C GLU A 262 -1.56 0.79 -21.51
N HIS A 263 -2.09 -0.25 -20.85
CA HIS A 263 -1.67 -1.62 -21.08
C HIS A 263 -1.79 -2.00 -22.57
N ASN A 264 -2.96 -1.81 -23.17
CA ASN A 264 -3.16 -2.18 -24.57
C ASN A 264 -2.31 -1.34 -25.53
N ARG A 265 -2.04 -0.07 -25.20
CA ARG A 265 -1.14 0.81 -25.97
C ARG A 265 0.30 0.32 -25.92
N VAL A 266 0.80 -0.06 -24.74
CA VAL A 266 2.16 -0.60 -24.57
C VAL A 266 2.29 -1.95 -25.27
N CYS A 267 1.27 -2.82 -25.23
CA CYS A 267 1.25 -4.04 -26.03
C CYS A 267 1.43 -3.77 -27.53
N ASP A 268 0.77 -2.74 -28.07
CA ASP A 268 0.92 -2.35 -29.49
C ASP A 268 2.34 -1.89 -29.82
N VAL A 269 2.95 -1.08 -28.94
CA VAL A 269 4.35 -0.65 -29.10
C VAL A 269 5.29 -1.85 -29.05
N LEU A 270 5.13 -2.76 -28.08
CA LEU A 270 5.96 -3.95 -27.96
C LEU A 270 5.78 -4.89 -29.14
N LYS A 271 4.57 -5.06 -29.67
CA LYS A 271 4.32 -5.91 -30.84
C LYS A 271 4.96 -5.36 -32.11
N GLN A 272 5.04 -4.03 -32.24
CA GLN A 272 5.73 -3.39 -33.34
C GLN A 272 7.25 -3.59 -33.27
N GLU A 273 7.84 -3.43 -32.08
CA GLU A 273 9.28 -3.63 -31.84
C GLU A 273 9.69 -5.11 -31.86
N HIS A 274 8.80 -5.99 -31.42
CA HIS A 274 9.01 -7.43 -31.32
C HIS A 274 7.87 -8.22 -32.00
N PRO A 275 7.81 -8.24 -33.34
CA PRO A 275 6.76 -8.96 -34.08
C PRO A 275 6.73 -10.47 -33.77
N GLU A 276 7.87 -11.04 -33.39
CA GLU A 276 8.06 -12.44 -33.05
C GLU A 276 7.54 -12.86 -31.67
N TRP A 277 7.25 -11.91 -30.77
CA TRP A 277 6.75 -12.23 -29.44
C TRP A 277 5.31 -12.73 -29.47
N ASP A 278 5.04 -13.72 -28.61
CA ASP A 278 3.71 -14.27 -28.39
C ASP A 278 2.89 -13.43 -27.40
N ASP A 279 1.61 -13.81 -27.23
CA ASP A 279 0.68 -13.13 -26.33
C ASP A 279 1.17 -13.10 -24.88
N GLU A 280 1.75 -14.20 -24.38
CA GLU A 280 2.16 -14.29 -22.98
C GLU A 280 3.35 -13.36 -22.70
N GLN A 281 4.36 -13.38 -23.56
CA GLN A 281 5.53 -12.53 -23.41
C GLN A 281 5.16 -11.04 -23.49
N LEU A 282 4.26 -10.66 -24.42
CA LEU A 282 3.75 -9.29 -24.52
C LEU A 282 2.99 -8.88 -23.26
N PHE A 283 2.07 -9.72 -22.78
CA PHE A 283 1.29 -9.44 -21.57
C PHE A 283 2.19 -9.25 -20.34
N GLN A 284 3.12 -10.17 -20.11
CA GLN A 284 4.01 -10.14 -18.93
C GLN A 284 4.98 -8.96 -18.99
N THR A 285 5.57 -8.68 -20.16
CA THR A 285 6.47 -7.53 -20.32
C THR A 285 5.73 -6.22 -20.14
N THR A 286 4.52 -6.11 -20.69
CA THR A 286 3.67 -4.93 -20.50
C THR A 286 3.34 -4.72 -19.02
N ARG A 287 3.00 -5.78 -18.29
CA ARG A 287 2.77 -5.70 -16.84
C ARG A 287 3.98 -5.16 -16.10
N LEU A 288 5.19 -5.59 -16.44
CA LEU A 288 6.44 -5.09 -15.83
C LEU A 288 6.68 -3.60 -16.13
N ILE A 289 6.41 -3.16 -17.36
CA ILE A 289 6.51 -1.74 -17.73
C ILE A 289 5.53 -0.91 -16.90
N LEU A 290 4.26 -1.31 -16.84
CA LEU A 290 3.24 -0.58 -16.07
C LEU A 290 3.52 -0.59 -14.56
N ILE A 291 4.13 -1.65 -14.00
CA ILE A 291 4.64 -1.64 -12.61
C ILE A 291 5.70 -0.55 -12.43
N GLY A 292 6.61 -0.37 -13.40
CA GLY A 292 7.64 0.67 -13.35
C GLY A 292 7.12 2.09 -13.56
N GLU A 293 6.00 2.26 -14.28
CA GLU A 293 5.33 3.55 -14.47
C GLU A 293 4.47 3.99 -13.27
N THR A 294 3.96 3.03 -12.50
CA THR A 294 3.09 3.26 -11.34
C THR A 294 3.85 3.89 -10.17
#